data_AF-A0A659U8J0-F1
#
_entry.id   AF-A0A659U8J0-F1
#
_cell.length_a   1.000
_cell.length_b   1.000
_cell.length_c   1.000
_cell.angle_alpha   90.00
_cell.angle_beta   90.00
_cell.angle_gamma   90.00
#
_symmetry.space_group_name_H-M   'P 1'
#
loop_
_entity.id
_entity.type
_entity.pdbx_description
1 polymer ?
#
loop_
_entity_poly.entity_id
_entity_poly.type
_entity_poly.pdbx_seq_one_letter_code
_entity_poly.pdbx_strand_id
1 'polypeptide(L)'
;MLGLGLLTAAVGQSDAKAPLTRSERCANLSHQFDEALETHATATQVTAAKALQRKGNRYCAAKKQAQGIRMLANALKLLGVTPNDPVQ
;
A
#
# COMPACT_ATOMS: atom_id res chain seq x y z
N MET A 1 -32.69 -30.91 -39.44
CA MET A 1 -31.72 -29.79 -39.41
C MET A 1 -32.31 -28.70 -38.54
N LEU A 2 -31.73 -28.41 -37.37
CA LEU A 2 -31.76 -27.14 -36.60
C LEU A 2 -31.51 -27.43 -35.11
N GLY A 3 -30.23 -27.51 -34.74
CA GLY A 3 -29.80 -27.53 -33.33
C GLY A 3 -29.56 -26.11 -32.85
N LEU A 4 -30.28 -25.66 -31.83
CA LEU A 4 -30.06 -24.38 -31.15
C LEU A 4 -28.88 -24.55 -30.18
N GLY A 5 -27.72 -24.02 -30.54
CA GLY A 5 -26.58 -23.91 -29.63
C GLY A 5 -26.78 -22.74 -28.67
N LEU A 6 -26.79 -23.01 -27.36
CA LEU A 6 -26.68 -21.97 -26.34
C LEU A 6 -25.24 -21.40 -26.35
N LEU A 7 -25.12 -20.12 -26.67
CA LEU A 7 -23.88 -19.38 -26.47
C LEU A 7 -23.86 -18.88 -25.02
N THR A 8 -23.16 -19.59 -24.14
CA THR A 8 -22.75 -19.03 -22.84
C THR A 8 -21.73 -17.93 -23.11
N ALA A 9 -22.15 -16.68 -22.96
CA ALA A 9 -21.24 -15.56 -22.90
C ALA A 9 -20.34 -15.74 -21.67
N ALA A 10 -19.08 -16.09 -21.90
CA ALA A 10 -18.04 -16.01 -20.88
C ALA A 10 -17.91 -14.54 -20.49
N VAL A 11 -18.50 -14.18 -19.35
CA VAL A 11 -18.15 -12.94 -18.66
C VAL A 11 -16.70 -13.07 -18.26
N GLY A 12 -15.81 -12.52 -19.09
CA GLY A 12 -14.42 -12.29 -18.72
C GLY A 12 -14.43 -11.34 -17.53
N GLN A 13 -14.42 -11.92 -16.33
CA GLN A 13 -14.20 -11.19 -15.10
C GLN A 13 -12.78 -10.66 -15.17
N SER A 14 -12.65 -9.46 -15.71
CA SER A 14 -11.40 -8.72 -15.67
C SER A 14 -11.18 -8.37 -14.21
N ASP A 15 -10.32 -9.13 -13.54
CA ASP A 15 -9.72 -8.82 -12.24
C ASP A 15 -8.80 -7.59 -12.33
N ALA A 16 -9.30 -6.51 -12.95
CA ALA A 16 -8.71 -5.20 -12.80
C ALA A 16 -9.02 -4.73 -11.38
N LYS A 17 -8.19 -5.15 -10.42
CA LYS A 17 -8.27 -4.71 -9.03
C LYS A 17 -8.29 -3.18 -9.05
N ALA A 18 -9.40 -2.61 -8.59
CA ALA A 18 -9.62 -1.18 -8.64
C ALA A 18 -8.41 -0.43 -8.05
N PRO A 19 -8.05 0.74 -8.61
CA PRO A 19 -7.00 1.60 -8.05
C PRO A 19 -7.18 1.77 -6.54
N LEU A 20 -6.16 1.39 -5.76
CA LEU A 20 -6.20 1.58 -4.30
C LEU A 20 -6.46 3.05 -3.98
N THR A 21 -7.46 3.30 -3.15
CA THR A 21 -7.74 4.62 -2.60
C THR A 21 -6.54 5.09 -1.76
N ARG A 22 -6.43 6.40 -1.56
CA ARG A 22 -5.34 6.97 -0.75
C ARG A 22 -5.38 6.50 0.71
N SER A 23 -6.57 6.21 1.24
CA SER A 23 -6.74 5.70 2.60
C SER A 23 -6.25 4.25 2.71
N GLU A 24 -6.59 3.40 1.74
CA GLU A 24 -6.07 2.02 1.67
C GLU A 24 -4.55 2.02 1.50
N ARG A 25 -4.01 2.93 0.71
CA ARG A 25 -2.56 3.08 0.54
C ARG A 25 -1.84 3.47 1.83
N CYS A 26 -2.43 4.38 2.62
CA CYS A 26 -1.95 4.70 3.96
C CYS A 26 -1.90 3.45 4.85
N ALA A 27 -2.97 2.65 4.87
CA ALA A 27 -3.02 1.42 5.67
C ALA A 27 -1.97 0.41 5.21
N ASN A 28 -1.84 0.20 3.89
CA ASN A 28 -0.87 -0.74 3.31
C ASN A 28 0.58 -0.35 3.63
N LEU A 29 0.94 0.93 3.50
CA LEU A 29 2.29 1.41 3.82
C LEU A 29 2.59 1.35 5.33
N SER A 30 1.60 1.59 6.20
CA SER A 30 1.79 1.40 7.64
C SER A 30 2.03 -0.07 7.98
N HIS A 31 1.24 -0.98 7.39
CA HIS A 31 1.41 -2.42 7.59
C HIS A 31 2.79 -2.89 7.11
N GLN A 32 3.19 -2.49 5.90
CA GLN A 32 4.50 -2.82 5.36
C GLN A 32 5.64 -2.30 6.26
N PHE A 33 5.45 -1.14 6.90
CA PHE A 33 6.44 -0.62 7.84
C PHE A 33 6.53 -1.50 9.09
N ASP A 34 5.41 -1.96 9.61
CA ASP A 34 5.38 -2.81 10.80
C ASP A 34 6.07 -4.16 10.51
N GLU A 35 5.81 -4.78 9.35
CA GLU A 35 6.52 -5.99 8.89
C GLU A 35 8.03 -5.76 8.66
N ALA A 36 8.37 -4.63 8.02
CA ALA A 36 9.77 -4.25 7.81
C ALA A 36 10.50 -4.04 9.13
N LEU A 37 9.81 -3.54 10.15
CA LEU A 37 10.43 -3.29 11.44
C LEU A 37 10.78 -4.60 12.17
N GLU A 38 9.99 -5.66 12.02
CA GLU A 38 10.27 -6.97 12.60
C GLU A 38 11.55 -7.58 12.02
N THR A 39 11.79 -7.37 10.73
CA THR A 39 12.92 -7.97 9.98
C THR A 39 14.15 -7.07 9.91
N HIS A 40 13.99 -5.75 10.03
CA HIS A 40 15.05 -4.74 9.94
C HIS A 40 15.29 -3.99 11.26
N ALA A 41 14.96 -4.59 12.41
CA ALA A 41 15.05 -3.97 13.74
C ALA A 41 16.45 -3.44 14.11
N THR A 42 17.51 -3.92 13.45
CA THR A 42 18.91 -3.51 13.67
C THR A 42 19.37 -2.37 12.76
N ALA A 43 18.54 -1.88 11.83
CA ALA A 43 18.92 -0.78 10.96
C ALA A 43 19.20 0.47 11.80
N THR A 44 20.33 1.15 11.53
CA THR A 44 20.80 2.34 12.26
C THR A 44 19.75 3.45 12.33
N GLN A 45 18.83 3.47 11.35
CA GLN A 45 17.83 4.52 11.19
C GLN A 45 16.44 4.16 11.74
N VAL A 46 16.26 3.04 12.45
CA VAL A 46 14.96 2.59 12.98
C VAL A 46 14.25 3.66 13.80
N THR A 47 14.98 4.41 14.63
CA THR A 47 14.39 5.49 15.44
C THR A 47 13.83 6.61 14.58
N ALA A 48 14.56 7.05 13.55
CA ALA A 48 14.12 8.07 12.60
C ALA A 48 12.93 7.56 11.76
N ALA A 49 13.01 6.31 11.31
CA ALA A 49 11.96 5.64 10.56
C ALA A 49 10.65 5.55 11.37
N LYS A 50 10.71 5.14 12.64
CA LYS A 50 9.55 5.13 13.56
C LYS A 50 8.98 6.53 13.79
N ALA A 51 9.82 7.57 13.86
CA ALA A 51 9.34 8.95 14.00
C ALA A 51 8.54 9.40 12.78
N LEU A 52 9.01 9.07 11.57
CA LEU A 52 8.29 9.32 10.32
C LEU A 52 7.00 8.52 10.25
N GLN A 53 7.00 7.23 10.62
CA GLN A 53 5.81 6.39 10.63
C GLN A 53 4.71 6.96 11.53
N ARG A 54 5.04 7.34 12.78
CA ARG A 54 4.06 7.92 13.70
C ARG A 54 3.44 9.20 13.16
N LYS A 55 4.26 10.06 12.55
CA LYS A 55 3.78 11.31 11.96
C LYS A 55 2.97 11.02 10.67
N GLY A 56 3.35 10.00 9.90
CA GLY A 56 2.65 9.54 8.70
C GLY A 56 1.23 9.06 9.04
N ASN A 57 1.12 8.20 10.06
CA ASN A 57 -0.15 7.69 10.55
C ASN A 57 -1.07 8.80 11.07
N ARG A 58 -0.52 9.81 11.76
CA ARG A 58 -1.28 11.01 12.15
C ARG A 58 -1.85 11.76 10.94
N TYR A 59 -1.06 11.95 9.87
CA TYR A 59 -1.58 12.58 8.65
C TYR A 59 -2.65 11.74 7.95
N CYS A 60 -2.45 10.42 7.89
CA CYS A 60 -3.45 9.50 7.34
C CYS A 60 -4.78 9.59 8.11
N ALA A 61 -4.73 9.56 9.45
CA ALA A 61 -5.91 9.70 10.31
C ALA A 61 -6.59 11.08 10.18
N ALA A 62 -5.81 12.15 9.97
CA ALA A 62 -6.31 13.51 9.77
C ALA A 62 -6.86 13.78 8.35
N LYS A 63 -7.10 12.74 7.53
CA LYS A 63 -7.49 12.86 6.11
C LYS A 63 -6.52 13.68 5.24
N LYS A 64 -5.24 13.73 5.63
CA LYS A 64 -4.13 14.33 4.86
C LYS A 64 -3.30 13.22 4.20
N GLN A 65 -3.96 12.31 3.49
CA GLN A 65 -3.35 11.05 3.04
C GLN A 65 -2.12 11.27 2.16
N ALA A 66 -2.12 12.28 1.28
CA ALA A 66 -0.95 12.55 0.43
C ALA A 66 0.33 12.85 1.24
N GLN A 67 0.21 13.56 2.37
CA GLN A 67 1.34 13.82 3.27
C GLN A 67 1.71 12.55 4.05
N GLY A 68 0.70 11.80 4.52
CA GLY A 68 0.89 10.53 5.22
C GLY A 68 1.63 9.49 4.38
N ILE A 69 1.16 9.23 3.16
CA ILE A 69 1.75 8.31 2.17
C ILE A 69 3.22 8.65 1.93
N ARG A 70 3.54 9.92 1.62
CA ARG A 70 4.94 10.33 1.37
C ARG A 70 5.85 10.07 2.56
N MET A 71 5.36 10.31 3.77
CA MET A 71 6.17 10.08 4.96
C MET A 71 6.33 8.61 5.31
N LEU A 72 5.29 7.80 5.13
CA LEU A 72 5.39 6.35 5.32
C LEU A 72 6.34 5.73 4.29
N ALA A 73 6.26 6.15 3.03
CA ALA A 73 7.21 5.76 2.00
C ALA A 73 8.66 6.14 2.35
N ASN A 74 8.88 7.33 2.91
CA ASN A 74 10.22 7.71 3.37
C ASN A 74 10.66 6.90 4.59
N ALA A 75 9.76 6.57 5.51
CA ALA A 75 10.06 5.72 6.67
C ALA A 75 10.58 4.35 6.22
N LEU A 76 9.91 3.73 5.24
CA LEU A 76 10.32 2.46 4.62
C LEU A 76 11.70 2.57 3.94
N LYS A 77 11.96 3.65 3.21
CA LYS A 77 13.28 3.90 2.58
C LYS A 77 14.41 3.99 3.62
N LEU A 78 14.17 4.56 4.80
CA LEU A 78 15.18 4.60 5.87
C LEU A 78 15.49 3.22 6.43
N LEU A 79 14.55 2.27 6.35
CA LEU A 79 14.76 0.87 6.69
C LEU A 79 15.40 0.06 5.55
N GLY A 80 15.63 0.69 4.39
CA GLY A 80 16.11 0.01 3.17
C GLY A 80 15.03 -0.76 2.42
N VAL A 81 13.75 -0.56 2.75
CA VAL A 81 12.61 -1.24 2.12
C VAL A 81 12.02 -0.37 1.01
N THR A 82 11.81 -0.97 -0.16
CA THR A 82 11.10 -0.32 -1.26
C THR A 82 9.60 -0.25 -0.95
N PRO A 83 8.97 0.94 -0.93
CA PRO A 83 7.55 1.06 -0.62
C PRO A 83 6.68 0.38 -1.68
N ASN A 84 5.67 -0.38 -1.25
CA ASN A 84 4.60 -0.88 -2.11
C ASN A 84 3.60 0.26 -2.41
N ASP A 85 4.10 1.26 -3.14
CA ASP A 85 3.32 2.36 -3.68
C ASP A 85 3.24 2.16 -5.20
N PRO A 86 2.13 1.66 -5.76
CA PRO A 86 1.99 1.61 -7.20
C PRO A 86 1.95 3.05 -7.71
N VAL A 87 3.05 3.48 -8.33
CA VAL A 87 3.18 4.77 -9.02
C VAL A 87 1.95 4.93 -9.91
N GLN A 88 1.07 5.85 -9.53
CA GLN A 88 -0.04 6.31 -10.36
C GLN A 88 0.15 7.79 -10.60
#